data_AF-A0A2G8S6E2-F1
#
_entry.id   AF-A0A2G8S6E2-F1
#
_cell.length_a   1.000
_cell.length_b   1.000
_cell.length_c   1.000
_cell.angle_alpha   90.00
_cell.angle_beta   90.00
_cell.angle_gamma   90.00
#
_symmetry.space_group_name_H-M   'P 1'
#
loop_
_entity.id
_entity.type
_entity.pdbx_description
1 polymer ?
#
loop_
_entity_poly.entity_id
_entity_poly.type
_entity_poly.pdbx_seq_one_letter_code
_entity_poly.pdbx_strand_id
1 'polypeptide(L)'
;MDITYGLDVVGADNRFISLLADFAEAFQSAFSPGKYLVETFPILRHVPPWFPGATFHQDAALYKKSFSAMRDEPFDKTLDNMVDASLQVFFLAMVLHPEAQKQAQAELDGVIDPDRLPQMTDLESLPYIQALILEVLRWRPIIGLGFPHVSRSDDVLRGYKIPKGSLIFPSSWAISRDPQMYPDADSFVPGRFLRDGVLNTDVLDPRLYAFGHGRRICPGRHFAEASLFLTVASVLHTFTIKPRCNAAGEPVLPEGKMKPGFLS
;
A
#
# COMPACT_ATOMS: atom_id res chain seq x y z
N MET A 1 9.97 7.31 8.38
CA MET A 1 10.29 6.02 7.74
C MET A 1 9.36 4.95 8.27
N ASP A 2 9.08 4.89 9.57
CA ASP A 2 7.98 4.07 10.10
C ASP A 2 6.64 4.37 9.41
N ILE A 3 6.25 5.65 9.35
CA ILE A 3 4.98 6.10 8.73
C ILE A 3 4.87 5.77 7.22
N THR A 4 5.97 5.84 6.47
CA THR A 4 5.99 5.73 5.00
C THR A 4 6.47 4.39 4.46
N TYR A 5 7.23 3.63 5.24
CA TYR A 5 7.93 2.41 4.82
C TYR A 5 7.75 1.25 5.82
N GLY A 6 7.05 1.45 6.95
CA GLY A 6 6.81 0.43 7.97
C GLY A 6 8.07 -0.02 8.74
N LEU A 7 9.15 0.75 8.64
CA LEU A 7 10.45 0.41 9.23
C LEU A 7 10.54 1.00 10.64
N ASP A 8 10.70 0.12 11.64
CA ASP A 8 10.93 0.52 13.03
C ASP A 8 12.27 1.26 13.16
N VAL A 9 12.19 2.57 13.35
CA VAL A 9 13.37 3.45 13.54
C VAL A 9 13.62 3.61 15.03
N VAL A 10 14.19 2.60 15.66
CA VAL A 10 14.56 2.63 17.09
C VAL A 10 16.08 2.78 17.23
N GLY A 11 16.53 3.68 18.12
CA GLY A 11 17.94 3.90 18.45
C GLY A 11 18.60 5.07 17.73
N ALA A 12 19.46 5.81 18.43
CA ALA A 12 20.15 7.01 17.93
C ALA A 12 21.14 6.73 16.78
N ASP A 13 21.64 5.50 16.66
CA ASP A 13 22.62 5.07 15.64
C ASP A 13 21.96 4.52 14.36
N ASN A 14 20.65 4.75 14.17
CA ASN A 14 19.92 4.20 13.05
C ASN A 14 20.24 4.94 11.74
N ARG A 15 20.69 4.21 10.71
CA ARG A 15 21.03 4.71 9.35
C ARG A 15 19.94 5.60 8.75
N PHE A 16 18.68 5.37 9.09
CA PHE A 16 17.56 6.17 8.60
C PHE A 16 17.43 7.55 9.28
N ILE A 17 17.92 7.70 10.51
CA ILE A 17 17.97 9.00 11.22
C ILE A 17 19.07 9.86 10.61
N SER A 18 20.25 9.29 10.36
CA SER A 18 21.33 10.02 9.67
C SER A 18 20.91 10.42 8.26
N LEU A 19 20.21 9.54 7.54
CA LEU A 19 19.62 9.87 6.24
C LEU A 19 18.65 11.06 6.26
N LEU A 20 17.80 11.12 7.30
CA LEU A 20 16.88 12.24 7.50
C LEU A 20 17.61 13.54 7.83
N ALA A 21 18.66 13.47 8.65
CA ALA A 21 19.49 14.63 8.95
C ALA A 21 20.21 15.16 7.70
N ASP A 22 20.85 14.26 6.94
CA ASP A 22 21.52 14.58 5.68
C ASP A 22 20.54 15.17 4.66
N PHE A 23 19.32 14.64 4.59
CA PHE A 23 18.26 15.15 3.74
C PHE A 23 17.80 16.55 4.19
N ALA A 24 17.54 16.74 5.47
CA ALA A 24 17.05 18.01 6.01
C ALA A 24 18.08 19.13 5.79
N GLU A 25 19.36 18.84 6.00
CA GLU A 25 20.46 19.76 5.72
C GLU A 25 20.56 20.08 4.23
N ALA A 26 20.57 19.05 3.37
CA ALA A 26 20.59 19.24 1.92
C ALA A 26 19.37 20.04 1.42
N PHE A 27 18.19 19.79 1.98
CA PHE A 27 16.94 20.47 1.61
C PHE A 27 16.95 21.94 2.04
N GLN A 28 17.29 22.24 3.30
CA GLN A 28 17.41 23.62 3.78
C GLN A 28 18.45 24.41 2.97
N SER A 29 19.56 23.76 2.63
CA SER A 29 20.65 24.36 1.87
C SER A 29 20.29 24.57 0.38
N ALA A 30 19.53 23.66 -0.23
CA ALA A 30 19.10 23.74 -1.62
C ALA A 30 17.96 24.74 -1.85
N PHE A 31 17.09 24.94 -0.85
CA PHE A 31 15.93 25.84 -0.93
C PHE A 31 16.16 27.17 -0.21
N SER A 32 17.40 27.50 0.15
CA SER A 32 17.77 28.80 0.72
C SER A 32 17.68 29.88 -0.35
N PRO A 33 16.71 30.81 -0.27
CA PRO A 33 16.49 31.78 -1.35
C PRO A 33 17.68 32.73 -1.51
N GLY A 34 18.13 32.91 -2.75
CA GLY A 34 19.23 33.83 -3.07
C GLY A 34 20.62 33.28 -2.77
N LYS A 35 20.72 31.98 -2.46
CA LYS A 35 22.00 31.31 -2.25
C LYS A 35 22.80 31.21 -3.54
N TYR A 36 22.13 31.01 -4.68
CA TYR A 36 22.80 30.92 -5.98
C TYR A 36 22.30 31.96 -6.98
N LEU A 37 23.25 32.62 -7.66
CA LEU A 37 22.94 33.59 -8.72
C LEU A 37 22.13 32.97 -9.88
N VAL A 38 22.18 31.65 -10.07
CA VAL A 38 21.40 30.94 -11.09
C VAL A 38 19.89 31.01 -10.84
N GLU A 39 19.45 31.23 -9.60
CA GLU A 39 18.04 31.44 -9.25
C GLU A 39 17.51 32.75 -9.86
N THR A 40 18.34 33.79 -9.86
CA THR A 40 18.02 35.11 -10.41
C THR A 40 18.31 35.19 -11.91
N PHE A 41 19.37 34.52 -12.37
CA PHE A 41 19.83 34.53 -13.76
C PHE A 41 19.91 33.11 -14.33
N PRO A 42 18.81 32.58 -14.91
CA PRO A 42 18.73 31.18 -15.37
C PRO A 42 19.77 30.76 -16.42
N ILE A 43 20.35 31.72 -17.15
CA ILE A 43 21.41 31.47 -18.14
C ILE A 43 22.67 30.87 -17.48
N LEU A 44 22.89 31.12 -16.19
CA LEU A 44 24.05 30.63 -15.45
C LEU A 44 24.06 29.11 -15.29
N ARG A 45 22.95 28.40 -15.54
CA ARG A 45 22.90 26.92 -15.51
C ARG A 45 23.83 26.22 -16.51
N HIS A 46 24.31 26.95 -17.52
CA HIS A 46 25.20 26.44 -18.56
C HIS A 46 26.68 26.75 -18.29
N VAL A 47 26.98 27.44 -17.19
CA VAL A 47 28.35 27.79 -16.81
C VAL A 47 29.09 26.50 -16.40
N PRO A 48 30.28 26.23 -16.96
CA PRO A 48 31.02 25.02 -16.62
C PRO A 48 31.38 24.93 -15.12
N PRO A 49 31.45 23.72 -14.52
CA PRO A 49 31.71 23.52 -13.09
C PRO A 49 33.06 24.08 -12.59
N TRP A 50 34.02 24.34 -13.48
CA TRP A 50 35.34 24.90 -13.14
C TRP A 50 35.32 26.44 -12.98
N PHE A 51 34.24 27.11 -13.39
CA PHE A 51 34.17 28.57 -13.40
C PHE A 51 33.97 29.13 -11.98
N PRO A 52 34.63 30.25 -11.61
CA PRO A 52 34.47 30.87 -10.29
C PRO A 52 33.01 31.24 -10.00
N GLY A 53 32.47 30.76 -8.87
CA GLY A 53 31.07 30.96 -8.49
C GLY A 53 30.09 29.91 -9.02
N ALA A 54 30.55 28.90 -9.76
CA ALA A 54 29.73 27.78 -10.24
C ALA A 54 29.62 26.60 -9.25
N THR A 55 29.75 26.86 -7.94
CA THR A 55 29.71 25.84 -6.87
C THR A 55 28.36 25.12 -6.80
N PHE A 56 27.29 25.72 -7.34
CA PHE A 56 25.95 25.11 -7.44
C PHE A 56 25.94 23.77 -8.17
N HIS A 57 26.90 23.50 -9.08
CA HIS A 57 27.02 22.19 -9.73
C HIS A 57 27.48 21.09 -8.75
N GLN A 58 28.42 21.41 -7.86
CA GLN A 58 28.92 20.48 -6.85
C GLN A 58 27.87 20.24 -5.77
N ASP A 59 27.22 21.32 -5.32
CA ASP A 59 26.13 21.27 -4.36
C ASP A 59 24.93 20.49 -4.91
N ALA A 60 24.53 20.71 -6.17
CA ALA A 60 23.45 19.96 -6.80
C ALA A 60 23.76 18.46 -6.93
N ALA A 61 25.01 18.08 -7.19
CA ALA A 61 25.42 16.68 -7.21
C ALA A 61 25.34 16.04 -5.81
N LEU A 62 25.74 16.78 -4.78
CA LEU A 62 25.63 16.37 -3.38
C LEU A 62 24.16 16.20 -2.97
N TYR A 63 23.31 17.19 -3.24
CA TYR A 63 21.87 17.14 -2.94
C TYR A 63 21.17 16.02 -3.68
N LYS A 64 21.51 15.78 -4.95
CA LYS A 64 20.98 14.66 -5.73
C LYS A 64 21.30 13.33 -5.07
N LYS A 65 22.51 13.15 -4.53
CA LYS A 65 22.90 11.92 -3.82
C LYS A 65 22.07 11.74 -2.54
N SER A 66 21.96 12.76 -1.70
CA SER A 66 21.15 12.70 -0.46
C SER A 66 19.67 12.47 -0.74
N PHE A 67 19.10 13.15 -1.74
CA PHE A 67 17.70 12.98 -2.13
C PHE A 67 17.41 11.60 -2.74
N SER A 68 18.34 11.06 -3.54
CA SER A 68 18.17 9.72 -4.12
C SER A 68 18.28 8.66 -3.03
N ALA A 69 19.26 8.76 -2.12
CA ALA A 69 19.41 7.85 -0.99
C ALA A 69 18.16 7.85 -0.08
N MET A 70 17.57 9.03 0.19
CA MET A 70 16.34 9.16 1.00
C MET A 70 15.12 8.46 0.40
N ARG A 71 15.09 8.35 -0.93
CA ARG A 71 14.05 7.62 -1.65
C ARG A 71 14.36 6.13 -1.75
N ASP A 72 15.59 5.81 -2.16
CA ASP A 72 15.97 4.48 -2.64
C ASP A 72 16.28 3.52 -1.48
N GLU A 73 17.08 3.92 -0.49
CA GLU A 73 17.49 3.01 0.59
C GLU A 73 16.32 2.49 1.45
N PRO A 74 15.33 3.32 1.84
CA PRO A 74 14.16 2.83 2.55
C PRO A 74 13.25 1.98 1.67
N PHE A 75 13.14 2.33 0.38
CA PHE A 75 12.34 1.60 -0.59
C PHE A 75 12.90 0.20 -0.82
N ASP A 76 14.21 0.08 -1.05
CA ASP A 76 14.90 -1.20 -1.23
C ASP A 76 14.80 -2.05 0.03
N LYS A 77 14.98 -1.45 1.20
CA LYS A 77 14.83 -2.18 2.47
C LYS A 77 13.39 -2.59 2.76
N THR A 78 12.39 -1.82 2.33
CA THR A 78 11.00 -2.25 2.36
C THR A 78 10.77 -3.38 1.37
N LEU A 79 11.34 -3.32 0.16
CA LEU A 79 11.24 -4.35 -0.87
C LEU A 79 11.84 -5.69 -0.40
N ASP A 80 13.00 -5.66 0.25
CA ASP A 80 13.66 -6.83 0.84
C ASP A 80 12.84 -7.46 1.97
N ASN A 81 12.08 -6.64 2.71
CA ASN A 81 11.18 -7.07 3.78
C ASN A 81 9.72 -7.22 3.30
N MET A 82 9.46 -7.06 2.00
CA MET A 82 8.11 -6.95 1.45
C MET A 82 7.44 -8.33 1.43
N VAL A 83 6.93 -8.72 2.59
CA VAL A 83 5.68 -9.47 2.64
C VAL A 83 4.62 -8.51 2.12
N ASP A 84 3.94 -8.88 1.02
CA ASP A 84 2.78 -8.14 0.53
C ASP A 84 1.84 -7.84 1.72
N ALA A 85 1.60 -6.55 2.01
CA ALA A 85 0.78 -6.16 3.15
C ALA A 85 -0.64 -6.74 3.04
N SER A 86 -1.15 -6.96 1.82
CA SER A 86 -2.41 -7.68 1.61
C SER A 86 -2.29 -9.16 1.98
N LEU A 87 -1.13 -9.81 1.77
CA LEU A 87 -0.90 -11.17 2.25
C LEU A 87 -0.84 -11.22 3.79
N GLN A 88 -0.29 -10.21 4.47
CA GLN A 88 -0.34 -10.15 5.93
C GLN A 88 -1.79 -10.07 6.45
N VAL A 89 -2.60 -9.20 5.84
CA VAL A 89 -4.05 -9.11 6.14
C VAL A 89 -4.74 -10.43 5.86
N PHE A 90 -4.40 -11.11 4.76
CA PHE A 90 -4.91 -12.44 4.43
C PHE A 90 -4.56 -13.47 5.52
N PHE A 91 -3.28 -13.61 5.90
CA PHE A 91 -2.87 -14.56 6.94
C PHE A 91 -3.55 -14.24 8.28
N LEU A 92 -3.66 -12.96 8.65
CA LEU A 92 -4.40 -12.52 9.82
C LEU A 92 -5.87 -12.95 9.74
N ALA A 93 -6.54 -12.69 8.61
CA ALA A 93 -7.93 -13.05 8.39
C ALA A 93 -8.13 -14.57 8.47
N MET A 94 -7.22 -15.36 7.91
CA MET A 94 -7.32 -16.82 7.92
C MET A 94 -7.16 -17.41 9.33
N VAL A 95 -6.35 -16.78 10.18
CA VAL A 95 -6.23 -17.15 11.60
C VAL A 95 -7.48 -16.76 12.39
N LEU A 96 -8.02 -15.56 12.17
CA LEU A 96 -9.16 -15.01 12.93
C LEU A 96 -10.52 -15.53 12.46
N HIS A 97 -10.62 -15.95 11.20
CA HIS A 97 -11.86 -16.39 10.55
C HIS A 97 -11.69 -17.78 9.92
N PRO A 98 -11.50 -18.84 10.74
CA PRO A 98 -11.27 -20.19 10.23
C PRO A 98 -12.44 -20.73 9.40
N GLU A 99 -13.66 -20.27 9.62
CA GLU A 99 -14.82 -20.66 8.78
C GLU A 99 -14.69 -20.14 7.35
N ALA A 100 -14.18 -18.91 7.17
CA ALA A 100 -13.91 -18.38 5.83
C ALA A 100 -12.81 -19.17 5.12
N GLN A 101 -11.79 -19.61 5.87
CA GLN A 101 -10.71 -20.46 5.36
C GLN A 101 -11.23 -21.82 4.89
N LYS A 102 -12.04 -22.50 5.72
CA LYS A 102 -12.63 -23.80 5.36
C LYS A 102 -13.50 -23.71 4.11
N GLN A 103 -14.29 -22.65 3.98
CA GLN A 103 -15.14 -22.46 2.80
C GLN A 103 -14.33 -22.25 1.53
N ALA A 104 -13.22 -21.51 1.60
CA ALA A 104 -12.28 -21.35 0.49
C ALA A 104 -11.60 -22.68 0.11
N GLN A 105 -11.22 -23.48 1.10
CA GLN A 105 -10.64 -24.81 0.88
C GLN A 105 -11.64 -25.75 0.23
N ALA A 106 -12.90 -25.75 0.67
CA ALA A 106 -13.95 -26.56 0.05
C ALA A 106 -14.22 -26.18 -1.42
N GLU A 107 -14.11 -24.89 -1.78
CA GLU A 107 -14.18 -24.47 -3.19
C GLU A 107 -12.98 -25.00 -3.99
N LEU A 108 -11.76 -24.84 -3.45
CA LEU A 108 -10.54 -25.32 -4.10
C LEU A 108 -10.56 -26.84 -4.32
N ASP A 109 -10.93 -27.61 -3.29
CA ASP A 109 -11.05 -29.08 -3.35
C ASP A 109 -12.09 -29.55 -4.39
N GLY A 110 -13.11 -28.74 -4.67
CA GLY A 110 -14.16 -29.04 -5.64
C GLY A 110 -13.79 -28.72 -7.09
N VAL A 111 -12.76 -27.90 -7.32
CA VAL A 111 -12.45 -27.33 -8.65
C VAL A 111 -11.04 -27.72 -9.10
N ILE A 112 -10.07 -27.79 -8.18
CA ILE A 112 -8.66 -27.96 -8.47
C ILE A 112 -8.24 -29.41 -8.18
N ASP A 113 -7.50 -30.00 -9.11
CA ASP A 113 -6.92 -31.32 -8.93
C ASP A 113 -5.91 -31.30 -7.76
N PRO A 114 -5.98 -32.23 -6.79
CA PRO A 114 -5.04 -32.31 -5.68
C PRO A 114 -3.56 -32.37 -6.09
N ASP A 115 -3.25 -32.90 -7.28
CA ASP A 115 -1.88 -33.09 -7.77
C ASP A 115 -1.32 -31.85 -8.51
N ARG A 116 -2.07 -30.73 -8.59
CA ARG A 116 -1.59 -29.47 -9.18
C ARG A 116 -1.89 -28.26 -8.31
N LEU A 117 -1.08 -27.23 -8.48
CA LEU A 117 -1.37 -25.91 -7.91
C LEU A 117 -2.41 -25.14 -8.77
N PRO A 118 -3.18 -24.23 -8.16
CA PRO A 118 -4.04 -23.30 -8.88
C PRO A 118 -3.26 -22.43 -9.88
N GLN A 119 -3.88 -22.14 -11.01
CA GLN A 119 -3.35 -21.33 -12.10
C GLN A 119 -4.29 -20.17 -12.44
N MET A 120 -3.80 -19.17 -13.16
CA MET A 120 -4.62 -18.02 -13.57
C MET A 120 -5.85 -18.42 -14.39
N THR A 121 -5.80 -19.54 -15.11
CA THR A 121 -6.93 -20.09 -15.88
C THR A 121 -8.07 -20.58 -14.99
N ASP A 122 -7.82 -20.85 -13.71
CA ASP A 122 -8.84 -21.30 -12.76
C ASP A 122 -9.61 -20.13 -12.13
N LEU A 123 -9.17 -18.87 -12.34
CA LEU A 123 -9.70 -17.68 -11.66
C LEU A 123 -11.23 -17.59 -11.76
N GLU A 124 -11.79 -17.74 -12.96
CA GLU A 124 -13.24 -17.63 -13.20
C GLU A 124 -14.05 -18.74 -12.50
N SER A 125 -13.43 -19.89 -12.22
CA SER A 125 -14.05 -21.03 -11.55
C SER A 125 -13.96 -20.97 -10.03
N LEU A 126 -13.30 -19.95 -9.46
CA LEU A 126 -13.08 -19.80 -8.02
C LEU A 126 -13.69 -18.49 -7.47
N PRO A 127 -15.03 -18.33 -7.53
CA PRO A 127 -15.71 -17.10 -7.10
C PRO A 127 -15.53 -16.79 -5.61
N TYR A 128 -15.48 -17.79 -4.73
CA TYR A 128 -15.27 -17.57 -3.29
C TYR A 128 -13.84 -17.12 -2.99
N ILE A 129 -12.82 -17.66 -3.64
CA ILE A 129 -11.44 -17.15 -3.55
C ILE A 129 -11.37 -15.69 -4.01
N GLN A 130 -12.02 -15.35 -5.13
CA GLN A 130 -12.10 -13.96 -5.59
C GLN A 130 -12.79 -13.07 -4.54
N ALA A 131 -13.92 -13.48 -4.00
CA ALA A 131 -14.65 -12.77 -2.96
C ALA A 131 -13.83 -12.58 -1.67
N LEU A 132 -13.03 -13.58 -1.29
CA LEU A 132 -12.12 -13.53 -0.15
C LEU A 132 -11.02 -12.49 -0.36
N ILE A 133 -10.42 -12.44 -1.56
CA ILE A 133 -9.41 -11.42 -1.91
C ILE A 133 -10.01 -10.02 -1.89
N LEU A 134 -11.22 -9.84 -2.43
CA LEU A 134 -11.92 -8.56 -2.35
C LEU A 134 -12.14 -8.15 -0.89
N GLU A 135 -12.56 -9.08 -0.02
CA GLU A 135 -12.74 -8.79 1.40
C GLU A 135 -11.42 -8.48 2.13
N VAL A 136 -10.31 -9.11 1.75
CA VAL A 136 -8.97 -8.75 2.25
C VAL A 136 -8.63 -7.29 1.89
N LEU A 137 -8.84 -6.89 0.63
CA LEU A 137 -8.59 -5.52 0.18
C LEU A 137 -9.53 -4.49 0.84
N ARG A 138 -10.76 -4.88 1.15
CA ARG A 138 -11.77 -4.02 1.79
C ARG A 138 -11.55 -3.87 3.30
N TRP A 139 -11.37 -4.97 4.02
CA TRP A 139 -11.41 -5.02 5.49
C TRP A 139 -10.30 -4.18 6.12
N ARG A 140 -9.08 -4.29 5.58
CA ARG A 140 -7.89 -3.57 6.01
C ARG A 140 -7.14 -3.05 4.77
N PRO A 141 -7.59 -1.93 4.17
CA PRO A 141 -6.93 -1.38 2.99
C PRO A 141 -5.53 -0.90 3.37
N ILE A 142 -4.51 -1.29 2.60
CA ILE A 142 -3.09 -0.96 2.86
C ILE A 142 -2.90 0.57 2.95
N ILE A 143 -3.54 1.30 2.04
CA ILE A 143 -3.40 2.76 1.93
C ILE A 143 -4.68 3.44 2.42
N GLY A 144 -4.83 3.56 3.74
CA GLY A 144 -6.05 4.09 4.36
C GLY A 144 -6.41 5.53 3.96
N LEU A 145 -5.42 6.41 3.82
CA LEU A 145 -5.62 7.84 3.47
C LEU A 145 -5.37 8.16 1.98
N GLY A 146 -5.08 7.14 1.17
CA GLY A 146 -4.70 7.30 -0.24
C GLY A 146 -3.47 8.20 -0.46
N PHE A 147 -3.02 8.33 -1.70
CA PHE A 147 -1.97 9.30 -2.03
C PHE A 147 -2.58 10.70 -2.25
N PRO A 148 -1.94 11.78 -1.75
CA PRO A 148 -2.45 13.12 -1.94
C PRO A 148 -2.41 13.54 -3.41
N HIS A 149 -3.51 14.16 -3.85
CA HIS A 149 -3.57 14.91 -5.10
C HIS A 149 -3.47 16.41 -4.80
N VAL A 150 -2.98 17.20 -5.76
CA VAL A 150 -2.97 18.66 -5.64
C VAL A 150 -3.91 19.29 -6.66
N SER A 151 -4.77 20.20 -6.21
CA SER A 151 -5.63 20.94 -7.14
C SER A 151 -4.80 21.91 -7.97
N ARG A 152 -4.95 21.88 -9.30
CA ARG A 152 -4.19 22.74 -10.22
C ARG A 152 -4.84 24.09 -10.50
N SER A 153 -6.10 24.25 -10.14
CA SER A 153 -6.90 25.45 -10.29
C SER A 153 -7.94 25.52 -9.16
N ASP A 154 -8.57 26.69 -8.98
CA ASP A 154 -9.76 26.76 -8.14
C ASP A 154 -10.85 25.86 -8.74
N ASP A 155 -11.57 25.13 -7.89
CA ASP A 155 -12.63 24.20 -8.27
C ASP A 155 -13.76 24.20 -7.22
N VAL A 156 -14.89 23.58 -7.53
CA VAL A 156 -16.03 23.41 -6.62
C VAL A 156 -16.49 21.96 -6.62
N LEU A 157 -16.44 21.31 -5.45
CA LEU A 157 -16.91 19.94 -5.27
C LEU A 157 -18.06 19.93 -4.27
N ARG A 158 -19.24 19.43 -4.69
CA ARG A 158 -20.46 19.36 -3.84
C ARG A 158 -20.79 20.69 -3.14
N GLY A 159 -20.58 21.81 -3.83
CA GLY A 159 -20.82 23.16 -3.30
C GLY A 159 -19.67 23.73 -2.46
N TYR A 160 -18.62 22.96 -2.16
CA TYR A 160 -17.45 23.44 -1.43
C TYR A 160 -16.38 23.95 -2.38
N LYS A 161 -15.85 25.15 -2.13
CA LYS A 161 -14.72 25.70 -2.88
C LYS A 161 -13.43 24.95 -2.51
N ILE A 162 -12.72 24.46 -3.53
CA ILE A 162 -11.39 23.87 -3.44
C ILE A 162 -10.40 24.84 -4.10
N PRO A 163 -9.63 25.62 -3.32
CA PRO A 163 -8.61 26.51 -3.88
C PRO A 163 -7.53 25.76 -4.68
N LYS A 164 -6.94 26.45 -5.66
CA LYS A 164 -5.70 26.01 -6.31
C LYS A 164 -4.63 25.75 -5.24
N GLY A 165 -3.92 24.64 -5.37
CA GLY A 165 -2.86 24.23 -4.46
C GLY A 165 -3.34 23.42 -3.25
N SER A 166 -4.65 23.23 -3.06
CA SER A 166 -5.17 22.34 -2.01
C SER A 166 -4.71 20.90 -2.22
N LEU A 167 -4.25 20.26 -1.13
CA LEU A 167 -4.01 18.82 -1.07
C LEU A 167 -5.34 18.09 -0.80
N ILE A 168 -5.61 17.08 -1.61
CA ILE A 168 -6.82 16.27 -1.55
C ILE A 168 -6.39 14.84 -1.23
N PHE A 169 -6.83 14.35 -0.07
CA PHE A 169 -6.56 12.98 0.38
C PHE A 169 -7.80 12.11 0.18
N PRO A 170 -7.76 11.08 -0.69
CA PRO A 170 -8.87 10.15 -0.85
C PRO A 170 -8.83 9.11 0.27
N SER A 171 -9.79 9.14 1.19
CA SER A 171 -9.83 8.20 2.31
C SER A 171 -10.44 6.86 1.90
N SER A 172 -9.59 5.93 1.46
CA SER A 172 -9.97 4.53 1.20
C SER A 172 -10.51 3.83 2.45
N TRP A 173 -10.00 4.18 3.64
CA TRP A 173 -10.49 3.66 4.92
C TRP A 173 -11.93 4.09 5.22
N ALA A 174 -12.29 5.34 4.92
CA ALA A 174 -13.66 5.82 5.10
C ALA A 174 -14.61 5.14 4.11
N ILE A 175 -14.19 4.99 2.84
CA ILE A 175 -14.99 4.29 1.82
C ILE A 175 -15.22 2.83 2.23
N SER A 176 -14.18 2.12 2.67
CA SER A 176 -14.30 0.71 3.06
C SER A 176 -15.14 0.44 4.30
N ARG A 177 -15.50 1.50 5.04
CA ARG A 177 -16.30 1.47 6.26
C ARG A 177 -17.63 2.19 6.16
N ASP A 178 -17.98 2.71 4.99
CA ASP A 178 -19.27 3.36 4.81
C ASP A 178 -20.38 2.32 5.07
N PRO A 179 -21.20 2.47 6.12
CA PRO A 179 -22.22 1.49 6.47
C PRO A 179 -23.34 1.42 5.42
N GLN A 180 -23.47 2.42 4.54
CA GLN A 180 -24.40 2.37 3.42
C GLN A 180 -23.91 1.42 2.32
N MET A 181 -22.59 1.30 2.15
CA MET A 181 -21.97 0.45 1.13
C MET A 181 -21.61 -0.93 1.67
N TYR A 182 -21.16 -0.98 2.93
CA TYR A 182 -20.72 -2.18 3.62
C TYR A 182 -21.39 -2.28 4.99
N PRO A 183 -22.58 -2.89 5.08
CA PRO A 183 -23.16 -3.27 6.36
C PRO A 183 -22.18 -4.17 7.14
N ASP A 184 -22.07 -3.95 8.45
CA ASP A 184 -21.12 -4.64 9.33
C ASP A 184 -19.67 -4.58 8.80
N ALA A 185 -19.21 -3.38 8.44
CA ALA A 185 -17.92 -3.17 7.78
C ALA A 185 -16.70 -3.64 8.59
N ASP A 186 -16.79 -3.71 9.91
CA ASP A 186 -15.69 -4.19 10.76
C ASP A 186 -15.56 -5.72 10.76
N SER A 187 -16.60 -6.44 10.34
CA SER A 187 -16.59 -7.89 10.19
C SER A 187 -15.97 -8.32 8.86
N PHE A 188 -15.14 -9.36 8.89
CA PHE A 188 -14.59 -10.00 7.70
C PHE A 188 -15.59 -11.04 7.17
N VAL A 189 -16.26 -10.71 6.07
CA VAL A 189 -17.33 -11.53 5.47
C VAL A 189 -17.13 -11.62 3.95
N PRO A 190 -16.33 -12.57 3.44
CA PRO A 190 -16.14 -12.76 2.00
C PRO A 190 -17.46 -12.92 1.23
N GLY A 191 -18.43 -13.61 1.84
CA GLY A 191 -19.75 -13.86 1.25
C GLY A 191 -20.52 -12.60 0.84
N ARG A 192 -20.16 -11.40 1.32
CA ARG A 192 -20.77 -10.15 0.86
C ARG A 192 -20.57 -9.91 -0.63
N PHE A 193 -19.45 -10.39 -1.18
CA PHE A 193 -19.14 -10.29 -2.61
C PHE A 193 -19.68 -11.47 -3.42
N LEU A 194 -20.60 -12.26 -2.87
CA LEU A 194 -21.22 -13.38 -3.56
C LEU A 194 -22.74 -13.23 -3.60
N ARG A 195 -23.32 -13.65 -4.74
CA ARG A 195 -24.75 -13.76 -4.95
C ARG A 195 -24.99 -14.95 -5.87
N ASP A 196 -25.78 -15.92 -5.43
CA ASP A 196 -26.12 -17.11 -6.22
C ASP A 196 -24.90 -17.89 -6.74
N GLY A 197 -23.82 -17.94 -5.94
CA GLY A 197 -22.59 -18.67 -6.27
C GLY A 197 -21.65 -17.95 -7.24
N VAL A 198 -21.98 -16.73 -7.68
CA VAL A 198 -21.13 -15.87 -8.52
C VAL A 198 -20.79 -14.57 -7.82
N LEU A 199 -19.82 -13.83 -8.35
CA LEU A 199 -19.45 -12.53 -7.80
C LEU A 199 -20.63 -11.54 -7.86
N ASN A 200 -20.94 -10.95 -6.71
CA ASN A 200 -21.97 -9.93 -6.57
C ASN A 200 -21.43 -8.57 -7.05
N THR A 201 -22.01 -8.05 -8.13
CA THR A 201 -21.64 -6.74 -8.71
C THR A 201 -22.41 -5.57 -8.10
N ASP A 202 -23.40 -5.83 -7.24
CA ASP A 202 -24.17 -4.79 -6.54
C ASP A 202 -23.37 -4.18 -5.37
N VAL A 203 -22.36 -4.90 -4.87
CA VAL A 203 -21.47 -4.41 -3.79
C VAL A 203 -20.33 -3.63 -4.41
N LEU A 204 -20.01 -2.47 -3.80
CA LEU A 204 -18.90 -1.66 -4.27
C LEU A 204 -17.60 -2.48 -4.29
N ASP A 205 -16.97 -2.54 -5.45
CA ASP A 205 -15.73 -3.28 -5.63
C ASP A 205 -14.56 -2.54 -4.98
N PRO A 206 -13.86 -3.15 -3.99
CA PRO A 206 -12.76 -2.52 -3.29
C PRO A 206 -11.58 -2.16 -4.20
N ARG A 207 -11.41 -2.82 -5.35
CA ARG A 207 -10.35 -2.50 -6.32
C ARG A 207 -10.48 -1.09 -6.89
N LEU A 208 -11.69 -0.52 -6.87
CA LEU A 208 -11.96 0.84 -7.36
C LEU A 208 -11.33 1.93 -6.48
N TYR A 209 -10.98 1.61 -5.23
CA TYR A 209 -10.34 2.57 -4.32
C TYR A 209 -9.06 2.04 -3.66
N ALA A 210 -8.89 0.73 -3.49
CA ALA A 210 -7.71 0.13 -2.87
C ALA A 210 -6.43 0.40 -3.69
N PHE A 211 -6.57 0.51 -5.02
CA PHE A 211 -5.48 0.81 -5.95
C PHE A 211 -5.43 2.29 -6.36
N GLY A 212 -6.16 3.17 -5.68
CA GLY A 212 -6.28 4.58 -6.04
C GLY A 212 -7.18 4.81 -7.27
N HIS A 213 -7.17 6.04 -7.79
CA HIS A 213 -8.24 6.51 -8.67
C HIS A 213 -7.72 7.24 -9.92
N GLY A 214 -8.51 7.17 -10.99
CA GLY A 214 -8.36 8.01 -12.19
C GLY A 214 -7.00 7.88 -12.87
N ARG A 215 -6.45 9.01 -13.34
CA ARG A 215 -5.19 9.05 -14.12
C ARG A 215 -3.95 8.54 -13.38
N ARG A 216 -4.00 8.41 -12.05
CA ARG A 216 -2.90 7.99 -11.18
C ARG A 216 -3.22 6.69 -10.45
N ILE A 217 -4.21 5.94 -10.92
CA ILE A 217 -4.48 4.58 -10.45
C ILE A 217 -3.21 3.73 -10.52
N CYS A 218 -3.04 2.85 -9.53
CA CYS A 218 -1.86 2.01 -9.38
C CYS A 218 -1.56 1.28 -10.71
N PRO A 219 -0.38 1.50 -11.32
CA PRO A 219 0.01 0.80 -12.53
C PRO A 219 0.28 -0.69 -12.27
N GLY A 220 0.64 -1.06 -11.03
CA GLY A 220 0.93 -2.43 -10.61
C GLY A 220 -0.29 -3.27 -10.24
N ARG A 221 -1.51 -2.73 -10.30
CA ARG A 221 -2.73 -3.44 -9.81
C ARG A 221 -2.93 -4.81 -10.45
N HIS A 222 -2.66 -4.93 -11.75
CA HIS A 222 -2.86 -6.19 -12.47
C HIS A 222 -1.87 -7.27 -12.01
N PHE A 223 -0.63 -6.88 -11.74
CA PHE A 223 0.37 -7.78 -11.17
C PHE A 223 -0.02 -8.15 -9.72
N ALA A 224 -0.38 -7.16 -8.90
CA ALA A 224 -0.79 -7.38 -7.52
C ALA A 224 -2.01 -8.32 -7.41
N GLU A 225 -3.04 -8.11 -8.23
CA GLU A 225 -4.24 -8.96 -8.25
C GLU A 225 -3.89 -10.40 -8.67
N ALA A 226 -3.07 -10.59 -9.71
CA ALA A 226 -2.64 -11.92 -10.14
C ALA A 226 -1.78 -12.63 -9.09
N SER A 227 -0.82 -11.91 -8.49
CA SER A 227 0.02 -12.44 -7.42
C SER A 227 -0.81 -12.81 -6.19
N LEU A 228 -1.72 -11.93 -5.75
CA LEU A 228 -2.62 -12.22 -4.63
C LEU A 228 -3.46 -13.46 -4.89
N PHE A 229 -4.06 -13.57 -6.08
CA PHE A 229 -4.84 -14.74 -6.45
C PHE A 229 -4.02 -16.02 -6.38
N LEU A 230 -2.89 -16.08 -7.10
CA LEU A 230 -2.07 -17.28 -7.16
C LEU A 230 -1.55 -17.67 -5.79
N THR A 231 -1.09 -16.70 -4.99
CA THR A 231 -0.57 -16.97 -3.65
C THR A 231 -1.66 -17.41 -2.69
N VAL A 232 -2.79 -16.69 -2.60
CA VAL A 232 -3.91 -17.06 -1.72
C VAL A 232 -4.46 -18.44 -2.07
N ALA A 233 -4.75 -18.69 -3.35
CA ALA A 233 -5.27 -19.97 -3.80
C ALA A 233 -4.27 -21.11 -3.51
N SER A 234 -2.99 -20.93 -3.85
CA SER A 234 -1.97 -21.96 -3.63
C SER A 234 -1.76 -22.25 -2.14
N VAL A 235 -1.72 -21.23 -1.30
CA VAL A 235 -1.56 -21.39 0.15
C VAL A 235 -2.75 -22.16 0.74
N LEU A 236 -3.98 -21.80 0.37
CA LEU A 236 -5.16 -22.47 0.90
C LEU A 236 -5.33 -23.90 0.37
N HIS A 237 -4.90 -24.17 -0.87
CA HIS A 237 -4.89 -25.52 -1.46
C HIS A 237 -3.90 -26.47 -0.77
N THR A 238 -2.83 -25.93 -0.19
CA THR A 238 -1.72 -26.74 0.34
C THR A 238 -1.60 -26.72 1.86
N PHE A 239 -2.13 -25.70 2.53
CA PHE A 239 -1.96 -25.50 3.96
C PHE A 239 -3.26 -25.08 4.65
N THR A 240 -3.41 -25.53 5.89
CA THR A 240 -4.33 -24.92 6.86
C THR A 240 -3.55 -23.98 7.77
N ILE A 241 -3.90 -22.70 7.74
CA ILE A 241 -3.32 -21.66 8.59
C ILE A 241 -3.98 -21.73 9.97
N LYS A 242 -3.16 -21.84 11.02
CA LYS A 242 -3.60 -21.92 12.43
C LYS A 242 -2.86 -20.87 13.27
N PRO A 243 -3.46 -20.40 14.38
CA PRO A 243 -2.75 -19.55 15.33
C PRO A 243 -1.53 -20.28 15.91
N ARG A 244 -0.52 -19.51 16.32
CA ARG A 244 0.60 -20.02 17.09
C ARG A 244 0.11 -20.52 18.45
N CYS A 245 0.65 -21.63 18.93
CA CYS A 245 0.40 -22.10 20.29
C CYS A 245 1.41 -21.51 21.30
N ASN A 246 0.95 -21.25 22.54
CA ASN A 246 1.81 -20.93 23.68
C ASN A 246 2.55 -22.20 24.19
N ALA A 247 3.38 -22.06 25.23
CA ALA A 247 4.11 -23.18 25.83
C ALA A 247 3.21 -24.26 26.43
N ALA A 248 1.93 -23.95 26.72
CA ALA A 248 0.93 -24.89 27.19
C ALA A 248 0.13 -25.56 26.05
N GLY A 249 0.43 -25.23 24.77
CA GLY A 249 -0.28 -25.77 23.60
C GLY A 249 -1.56 -25.02 23.22
N GLU A 250 -1.91 -23.95 23.93
CA GLU A 250 -3.14 -23.20 23.68
C GLU A 250 -2.96 -22.19 22.55
N PRO A 251 -3.99 -21.98 21.70
CA PRO A 251 -3.91 -21.03 20.59
C PRO A 251 -3.82 -19.59 21.09
N VAL A 252 -2.85 -18.85 20.58
CA VAL A 252 -2.66 -17.42 20.80
C VAL A 252 -3.11 -16.68 19.54
N LEU A 253 -4.25 -15.99 19.64
CA LEU A 253 -4.75 -15.18 18.53
C LEU A 253 -3.96 -13.87 18.42
N PRO A 254 -3.56 -13.46 17.21
CA PRO A 254 -2.92 -12.17 16.98
C PRO A 254 -3.92 -11.02 17.22
N GLU A 255 -3.42 -9.90 17.75
CA GLU A 255 -4.21 -8.67 17.82
C GLU A 255 -4.32 -8.04 16.42
N GLY A 256 -5.54 -7.94 15.88
CA GLY A 256 -5.81 -7.30 14.58
C GLY A 256 -5.78 -5.75 14.63
N LYS A 257 -4.88 -5.16 15.41
CA LYS A 257 -4.74 -3.70 15.52
C LYS A 257 -3.82 -3.17 14.41
N MET A 258 -4.35 -2.31 13.56
CA MET A 258 -3.56 -1.58 12.57
C MET A 258 -2.66 -0.58 13.29
N LYS A 259 -1.39 -0.48 12.89
CA LYS A 259 -0.51 0.58 13.39
C LYS A 259 -1.02 1.94 12.85
N PRO A 260 -1.00 3.01 13.65
CA PRO A 260 -1.32 4.34 13.16
C PRO A 260 -0.23 4.79 12.16
N GLY A 261 -0.59 5.18 10.94
CA GLY A 261 0.38 5.52 9.90
C GLY A 261 -0.26 5.85 8.55
N PHE A 262 0.57 6.25 7.58
CA PHE A 262 0.14 6.46 6.19
C PHE A 262 -0.01 5.13 5.45
N LEU A 263 0.86 4.17 5.75
CA LEU A 263 0.70 2.74 5.47
C LEU A 263 0.25 2.02 6.74
N SER A 264 -0.53 0.97 6.58
CA SER A 264 -1.01 0.14 7.69
C SER A 264 -0.70 -1.33 7.49
#